data_AF-A0A962JMU7-F1
#
_entry.id   AF-A0A962JMU7-F1
#
_cell.length_a   1.000
_cell.length_b   1.000
_cell.length_c   1.000
_cell.angle_alpha   90.00
_cell.angle_beta   90.00
_cell.angle_gamma   90.00
#
_symmetry.space_group_name_H-M   'P 1'
#
loop_
_entity.id
_entity.type
_entity.pdbx_description
1 polymer ?
#
loop_
_entity_poly.entity_id
_entity_poly.type
_entity_poly.pdbx_seq_one_letter_code
_entity_poly.pdbx_strand_id
1 'polypeptide(L)'
;FKLNGVQDNFFASTGNNSLCANNLCPVNLEGFFSGNGLGTIYLIDRPNNLADIGGVAALTGGASTTIVSNIANNAKVESSLTGKYTALFSNNAGISVIPNPVNNLAAIFNSSTGGLQLAFHNNNNNASDLYGIKQTAQTSQIQHADKLLTWGVWSNGSVDLNDPVQDSYTLSNKQQVHYIIGSPTLNLPTNNRVIYSFAGGTKPTVDSTQSIEAQITNQSYLDVNFGSNKVGLNLNLQLTPSTGNSQSLTATGTTDLAASGTFNFGNLNIKLGSGNACNNLGCSGTATGFLVGDTAQWAALNYSLNALNDSLNNGLFIQTQGVAAFKQDANFVIPVSVLANNNSPVYKALLSSQINDNPQIGINLNQTNAVSAQFDGQSQVWLSGSSTGSTPDYGYQSTPSANSAAEVTHYKQTLSWGRWQNAEVNVGSSNNVTTLGANDTVH
;
A
#
# COMPACT_ATOMS: atom_id res chain seq x y z
N PHE A 1 3.01 37.28 -15.22
CA PHE A 1 3.87 36.23 -14.63
C PHE A 1 5.28 36.39 -15.16
N LYS A 2 6.26 35.81 -14.45
CA LYS A 2 7.68 35.86 -14.79
C LYS A 2 8.28 34.47 -14.56
N LEU A 3 9.12 34.03 -15.49
CA LEU A 3 9.94 32.85 -15.42
C LEU A 3 11.40 33.31 -15.58
N ASN A 4 12.27 32.92 -14.67
CA ASN A 4 13.70 33.10 -14.76
C ASN A 4 14.34 31.77 -15.19
N GLY A 5 15.17 31.81 -16.23
CA GLY A 5 15.64 30.58 -16.85
C GLY A 5 16.44 29.67 -15.92
N VAL A 6 17.27 30.27 -15.06
CA VAL A 6 18.13 29.52 -14.12
C VAL A 6 17.33 29.06 -12.90
N GLN A 7 16.50 29.94 -12.33
CA GLN A 7 15.77 29.66 -11.10
C GLN A 7 14.58 28.73 -11.33
N ASP A 8 13.88 28.90 -12.46
CA ASP A 8 12.64 28.17 -12.78
C ASP A 8 12.88 27.01 -13.77
N ASN A 9 14.15 26.64 -14.00
CA ASN A 9 14.57 25.59 -14.93
C ASN A 9 13.97 25.71 -16.35
N PHE A 10 13.89 26.93 -16.87
CA PHE A 10 13.34 27.21 -18.18
C PHE A 10 14.47 27.49 -19.18
N PHE A 11 14.80 26.50 -20.00
CA PHE A 11 15.94 26.56 -20.93
C PHE A 11 15.51 26.35 -22.38
N ALA A 12 16.17 27.03 -23.31
CA ALA A 12 15.99 26.81 -24.73
C ALA A 12 16.70 25.52 -25.13
N SER A 13 16.20 24.85 -26.17
CA SER A 13 16.87 23.72 -26.80
C SER A 13 17.06 23.98 -28.29
N THR A 14 18.08 23.35 -28.85
CA THR A 14 18.43 23.44 -30.27
C THR A 14 18.39 22.04 -30.89
N GLY A 15 17.77 21.91 -32.07
CA GLY A 15 17.49 20.60 -32.66
C GLY A 15 18.73 19.82 -33.13
N ASN A 16 19.86 20.49 -33.43
CA ASN A 16 21.00 19.89 -34.13
C ASN A 16 22.40 20.34 -33.62
N ASN A 17 22.51 21.06 -32.49
CA ASN A 17 23.81 21.46 -31.96
C ASN A 17 23.85 21.39 -30.43
N SER A 18 25.06 21.28 -29.85
CA SER A 18 25.28 21.28 -28.40
C SER A 18 25.15 22.67 -27.77
N LEU A 19 24.76 23.70 -28.52
CA LEU A 19 24.83 25.09 -28.09
C LEU A 19 23.95 25.36 -26.87
N CYS A 20 22.72 24.84 -26.88
CA CYS A 20 21.78 24.97 -25.77
C CYS A 20 21.52 23.62 -25.08
N ALA A 21 22.45 22.68 -25.20
CA ALA A 21 22.39 21.43 -24.46
C ALA A 21 22.66 21.67 -22.96
N ASN A 22 22.22 20.75 -22.10
CA ASN A 22 22.56 20.74 -20.67
C ASN A 22 22.31 22.08 -19.97
N ASN A 23 21.15 22.70 -20.23
CA ASN A 23 20.73 23.95 -19.57
C ASN A 23 21.65 25.15 -19.82
N LEU A 24 22.44 25.13 -20.90
CA LEU A 24 23.38 26.21 -21.25
C LEU A 24 22.73 27.48 -21.79
N CYS A 25 21.43 27.46 -22.10
CA CYS A 25 20.69 28.61 -22.61
C CYS A 25 19.45 28.92 -21.75
N PRO A 26 19.59 29.58 -20.58
CA PRO A 26 18.45 29.96 -19.77
C PRO A 26 17.56 30.95 -20.52
N VAL A 27 16.26 30.80 -20.34
CA VAL A 27 15.23 31.68 -20.91
C VAL A 27 14.56 32.46 -19.80
N ASN A 28 14.74 33.77 -19.80
CA ASN A 28 13.96 34.67 -18.97
C ASN A 28 12.71 35.06 -19.76
N LEU A 29 11.53 34.82 -19.22
CA LEU A 29 10.26 35.10 -19.88
C LEU A 29 9.32 35.84 -18.93
N GLU A 30 8.82 36.99 -19.37
CA GLU A 30 7.79 37.73 -18.65
C GLU A 30 6.56 37.85 -19.55
N GLY A 31 5.37 37.76 -18.98
CA GLY A 31 4.16 37.84 -19.79
C GLY A 31 2.90 38.14 -19.01
N PHE A 32 1.85 38.44 -19.77
CA PHE A 32 0.50 38.65 -19.25
C PHE A 32 -0.51 37.92 -20.11
N PHE A 33 -1.55 37.40 -19.46
CA PHE A 33 -2.68 36.78 -20.15
C PHE A 33 -3.59 37.86 -20.75
N SER A 34 -4.08 37.62 -21.96
CA SER A 34 -5.02 38.50 -22.65
C SER A 34 -6.04 37.65 -23.41
N GLY A 35 -7.21 37.40 -22.78
CA GLY A 35 -8.20 36.46 -23.29
C GLY A 35 -7.63 35.03 -23.38
N ASN A 36 -7.76 34.39 -24.54
CA ASN A 36 -7.13 33.09 -24.83
C ASN A 36 -5.67 33.21 -25.29
N GLY A 37 -5.11 34.41 -25.30
CA GLY A 37 -3.74 34.68 -25.71
C GLY A 37 -2.82 34.99 -24.54
N LEU A 38 -1.54 34.99 -24.83
CA LEU A 38 -0.48 35.34 -23.92
C LEU A 38 0.49 36.28 -24.64
N GLY A 39 0.64 37.51 -24.13
CA GLY A 39 1.71 38.40 -24.55
C GLY A 39 2.95 38.14 -23.70
N THR A 40 4.08 37.82 -24.33
CA THR A 40 5.35 37.59 -23.64
C THR A 40 6.47 38.45 -24.20
N ILE A 41 7.39 38.79 -23.32
CA ILE A 41 8.74 39.18 -23.66
C ILE A 41 9.65 38.04 -23.21
N TYR A 42 10.69 37.74 -23.98
CA TYR A 42 11.64 36.70 -23.65
C TYR A 42 13.06 37.14 -23.95
N LEU A 43 14.00 36.58 -23.20
CA LEU A 43 15.43 36.70 -23.40
C LEU A 43 16.04 35.30 -23.24
N ILE A 44 16.76 34.83 -24.25
CA ILE A 44 17.51 33.58 -24.23
C ILE A 44 18.98 33.95 -24.12
N ASP A 45 19.56 33.68 -22.97
CA ASP A 45 20.99 33.90 -22.76
C ASP A 45 21.75 32.79 -23.48
N ARG A 46 22.82 33.12 -24.22
CA ARG A 46 23.57 32.12 -24.99
C ARG A 46 25.02 31.99 -24.51
N PRO A 47 25.58 30.76 -24.50
CA PRO A 47 26.95 30.54 -24.05
C PRO A 47 27.98 31.03 -25.09
N ASN A 48 29.26 31.02 -24.69
CA ASN A 48 30.41 31.31 -25.56
C ASN A 48 30.41 32.73 -26.18
N ASN A 49 29.98 33.73 -25.41
CA ASN A 49 29.91 35.14 -25.83
C ASN A 49 29.06 35.37 -27.09
N LEU A 50 28.14 34.45 -27.39
CA LEU A 50 27.13 34.69 -28.41
C LEU A 50 26.14 35.72 -27.88
N ALA A 51 25.70 36.63 -28.75
CA ALA A 51 24.71 37.63 -28.38
C ALA A 51 23.43 36.98 -27.86
N ASP A 52 22.76 37.54 -26.88
CA ASP A 52 21.49 36.99 -26.40
C ASP A 52 20.39 37.12 -27.45
N ILE A 53 19.38 36.25 -27.38
CA ILE A 53 18.20 36.34 -28.26
C ILE A 53 17.04 36.88 -27.45
N GLY A 54 16.74 38.17 -27.62
CA GLY A 54 15.58 38.82 -27.05
C GLY A 54 14.43 38.98 -28.04
N GLY A 55 13.20 38.99 -27.55
CA GLY A 55 12.04 39.27 -28.40
C GLY A 55 10.75 39.48 -27.63
N VAL A 56 9.72 39.90 -28.37
CA VAL A 56 8.33 39.91 -27.90
C VAL A 56 7.53 38.94 -28.76
N ALA A 57 6.67 38.15 -28.13
CA ALA A 57 5.82 37.18 -28.80
C ALA A 57 4.38 37.32 -28.31
N ALA A 58 3.44 37.16 -29.24
CA ALA A 58 2.06 36.88 -28.91
C ALA A 58 1.84 35.37 -29.13
N LEU A 59 1.66 34.64 -28.04
CA LEU A 59 1.28 33.25 -28.05
C LEU A 59 -0.25 33.19 -28.08
N THR A 60 -0.83 32.86 -29.22
CA THR A 60 -2.26 32.57 -29.29
C THR A 60 -2.51 31.20 -28.69
N GLY A 61 -3.45 31.08 -27.76
CA GLY A 61 -3.93 29.77 -27.32
C GLY A 61 -4.46 28.99 -28.52
N GLY A 62 -3.74 27.96 -28.92
CA GLY A 62 -4.19 27.03 -29.94
C GLY A 62 -5.33 26.15 -29.42
N ALA A 63 -6.00 25.43 -30.32
CA ALA A 63 -6.80 24.28 -29.91
C ALA A 63 -5.90 23.37 -29.08
N SER A 64 -6.37 22.93 -27.91
CA SER A 64 -5.65 22.00 -27.06
C SER A 64 -5.14 20.86 -27.94
N THR A 65 -3.83 20.79 -28.16
CA THR A 65 -3.27 19.74 -29.00
C THR A 65 -3.56 18.44 -28.27
N THR A 66 -4.42 17.60 -28.86
CA THR A 66 -4.74 16.28 -28.33
C THR A 66 -3.44 15.49 -28.26
N ILE A 67 -3.06 15.13 -27.05
CA ILE A 67 -1.89 14.30 -26.83
C ILE A 67 -2.33 12.85 -27.00
N VAL A 68 -1.50 12.06 -27.66
CA VAL A 68 -1.63 10.60 -27.69
C VAL A 68 -1.27 10.07 -26.30
N SER A 69 -2.17 10.29 -25.36
CA SER A 69 -2.32 9.48 -24.17
C SER A 69 -3.14 8.26 -24.58
N ASN A 70 -2.70 7.07 -24.17
CA ASN A 70 -3.50 5.85 -24.33
C ASN A 70 -4.81 5.92 -23.51
N ILE A 71 -4.88 6.88 -22.59
CA ILE A 71 -6.03 7.19 -21.74
C ILE A 71 -6.68 8.46 -22.27
N ALA A 72 -7.92 8.36 -22.75
CA ALA A 72 -8.62 9.53 -23.27
C ALA A 72 -8.75 10.63 -22.19
N ASN A 73 -8.65 11.91 -22.59
CA ASN A 73 -8.74 13.05 -21.68
C ASN A 73 -9.99 13.02 -20.79
N ASN A 74 -11.07 12.42 -21.29
CA ASN A 74 -12.31 12.20 -20.56
C ASN A 74 -12.23 11.10 -19.48
N ALA A 75 -11.05 10.54 -19.18
CA ALA A 75 -10.84 9.52 -18.15
C ALA A 75 -9.71 9.90 -17.16
N LYS A 76 -9.05 11.04 -17.36
CA LYS A 76 -7.90 11.50 -16.57
C LYS A 76 -8.34 12.28 -15.32
N VAL A 77 -7.61 12.12 -14.21
CA VAL A 77 -7.68 13.04 -13.06
C VAL A 77 -7.21 14.43 -13.49
N GLU A 78 -8.01 15.44 -13.20
CA GLU A 78 -7.74 16.82 -13.64
C GLU A 78 -6.67 17.49 -12.80
N SER A 79 -5.89 18.39 -13.41
CA SER A 79 -5.01 19.26 -12.62
C SER A 79 -5.83 20.28 -11.84
N SER A 80 -5.43 20.57 -10.61
CA SER A 80 -6.04 21.60 -9.77
C SER A 80 -4.97 22.43 -9.09
N LEU A 81 -5.20 23.74 -8.98
CA LEU A 81 -4.37 24.65 -8.19
C LEU A 81 -4.93 24.85 -6.76
N THR A 82 -6.03 24.17 -6.42
CA THR A 82 -6.62 24.17 -5.09
C THR A 82 -6.31 22.87 -4.36
N GLY A 83 -6.33 22.92 -3.02
CA GLY A 83 -6.10 21.77 -2.14
C GLY A 83 -7.19 20.70 -2.22
N LYS A 84 -7.23 19.97 -3.34
CA LYS A 84 -8.28 19.01 -3.69
C LYS A 84 -7.88 17.57 -3.39
N TYR A 85 -6.59 17.28 -3.37
CA TYR A 85 -6.08 15.91 -3.43
C TYR A 85 -5.44 15.46 -2.12
N THR A 86 -5.45 14.15 -1.92
CA THR A 86 -4.65 13.47 -0.92
C THR A 86 -3.71 12.51 -1.64
N ALA A 87 -2.47 12.42 -1.21
CA ALA A 87 -1.44 11.58 -1.81
C ALA A 87 -0.76 10.69 -0.78
N LEU A 88 -0.35 9.51 -1.23
CA LEU A 88 0.57 8.63 -0.54
C LEU A 88 1.82 8.44 -1.37
N PHE A 89 2.97 8.41 -0.70
CA PHE A 89 4.27 8.16 -1.31
C PHE A 89 4.94 6.94 -0.65
N SER A 90 5.64 6.15 -1.44
CA SER A 90 6.47 5.02 -0.99
C SER A 90 7.76 5.00 -1.79
N ASN A 91 8.93 4.82 -1.16
CA ASN A 91 10.21 4.92 -1.86
C ASN A 91 11.30 4.04 -1.26
N ASN A 92 12.21 3.52 -2.10
CA ASN A 92 13.42 2.79 -1.67
C ASN A 92 14.66 3.69 -1.61
N ALA A 93 14.46 5.00 -1.60
CA ALA A 93 15.54 5.97 -1.49
C ALA A 93 15.83 6.35 -0.02
N GLY A 94 15.01 5.87 0.92
CA GLY A 94 15.12 6.25 2.34
C GLY A 94 14.63 7.67 2.62
N ILE A 95 13.86 8.26 1.72
CA ILE A 95 13.32 9.62 1.85
C ILE A 95 12.12 9.55 2.81
N SER A 96 12.15 10.36 3.86
CA SER A 96 11.04 10.43 4.81
C SER A 96 9.95 11.34 4.27
N VAL A 97 8.71 10.88 4.30
CA VAL A 97 7.54 11.69 3.93
C VAL A 97 6.63 11.76 5.15
N ILE A 98 6.56 12.93 5.77
CA ILE A 98 5.79 13.15 7.00
C ILE A 98 5.04 14.47 6.87
N PRO A 99 3.70 14.49 6.95
CA PRO A 99 2.80 13.34 7.11
C PRO A 99 2.69 12.50 5.83
N ASN A 100 2.20 11.26 5.94
CA ASN A 100 1.88 10.38 4.82
C ASN A 100 0.68 9.51 5.25
N PRO A 101 -0.56 9.82 4.83
CA PRO A 101 -0.93 10.61 3.65
C PRO A 101 -0.69 12.12 3.80
N VAL A 102 -0.41 12.76 2.66
CA VAL A 102 -0.34 14.22 2.53
C VAL A 102 -1.69 14.71 1.98
N ASN A 103 -2.40 15.51 2.76
CA ASN A 103 -3.77 15.97 2.43
C ASN A 103 -3.76 17.37 1.81
N ASN A 104 -4.91 17.84 1.31
CA ASN A 104 -5.09 19.24 0.88
C ASN A 104 -4.09 19.72 -0.20
N LEU A 105 -3.72 18.82 -1.11
CA LEU A 105 -2.77 19.10 -2.19
C LEU A 105 -3.47 19.67 -3.43
N ALA A 106 -2.91 20.74 -3.98
CA ALA A 106 -2.99 21.03 -5.40
C ALA A 106 -2.13 20.03 -6.17
N ALA A 107 -2.50 19.72 -7.42
CA ALA A 107 -1.75 18.76 -8.24
C ALA A 107 -1.79 19.15 -9.72
N ILE A 108 -0.63 19.04 -10.37
CA ILE A 108 -0.43 19.27 -11.79
C ILE A 108 0.04 17.95 -12.41
N PHE A 109 -0.72 17.48 -13.39
CA PHE A 109 -0.44 16.25 -14.13
C PHE A 109 0.09 16.57 -15.52
N ASN A 110 1.13 15.86 -15.94
CA ASN A 110 1.70 15.98 -17.27
C ASN A 110 0.61 15.77 -18.31
N SER A 111 0.43 16.74 -19.20
CA SER A 111 -0.64 16.69 -20.21
C SER A 111 -0.48 15.49 -21.14
N SER A 112 0.77 15.03 -21.36
CA SER A 112 1.10 13.96 -22.30
C SER A 112 1.00 12.56 -21.70
N THR A 113 1.72 12.34 -20.60
CA THR A 113 1.81 11.01 -19.97
C THR A 113 0.70 10.76 -18.96
N GLY A 114 0.04 11.83 -18.48
CA GLY A 114 -0.92 11.76 -17.38
C GLY A 114 -0.27 11.64 -16.00
N GLY A 115 1.06 11.51 -15.90
CA GLY A 115 1.75 11.32 -14.63
C GLY A 115 1.75 12.57 -13.77
N LEU A 116 1.79 12.40 -12.45
CA LEU A 116 1.97 13.51 -11.51
C LEU A 116 3.31 14.18 -11.76
N GLN A 117 3.29 15.49 -12.07
CA GLN A 117 4.50 16.29 -12.19
C GLN A 117 4.82 17.00 -10.89
N LEU A 118 3.78 17.56 -10.26
CA LEU A 118 3.92 18.36 -9.07
C LEU A 118 2.63 18.30 -8.24
N ALA A 119 2.77 18.18 -6.94
CA ALA A 119 1.75 18.45 -5.95
C ALA A 119 2.31 19.39 -4.87
N PHE A 120 1.45 20.22 -4.29
CA PHE A 120 1.85 21.23 -3.32
C PHE A 120 0.65 21.70 -2.50
N HIS A 121 0.89 22.18 -1.29
CA HIS A 121 -0.08 22.98 -0.57
C HIS A 121 -0.08 24.41 -1.11
N ASN A 122 -1.26 24.90 -1.48
CA ASN A 122 -1.46 26.28 -1.91
C ASN A 122 -1.82 27.15 -0.71
N ASN A 123 -0.96 28.11 -0.38
CA ASN A 123 -1.21 29.16 0.60
C ASN A 123 -1.22 30.52 -0.10
N ASN A 124 -2.40 31.10 -0.32
CA ASN A 124 -2.60 32.41 -0.97
C ASN A 124 -1.91 32.54 -2.35
N ASN A 125 -2.03 31.52 -3.19
CA ASN A 125 -1.41 31.39 -4.52
C ASN A 125 0.11 31.15 -4.53
N ASN A 126 0.69 30.80 -3.38
CA ASN A 126 2.08 30.34 -3.29
C ASN A 126 2.12 28.86 -2.87
N ALA A 127 3.05 28.10 -3.44
CA ALA A 127 3.35 26.74 -2.98
C ALA A 127 4.16 26.83 -1.67
N SER A 128 3.65 26.25 -0.58
CA SER A 128 4.41 26.18 0.68
C SER A 128 5.32 24.98 0.78
N ASP A 129 5.10 23.96 -0.05
CA ASP A 129 5.91 22.76 -0.19
C ASP A 129 5.75 22.16 -1.59
N LEU A 130 6.60 21.18 -1.94
CA LEU A 130 6.61 20.55 -3.25
C LEU A 130 6.77 19.03 -3.13
N TYR A 131 5.96 18.30 -3.90
CA TYR A 131 6.02 16.86 -4.07
C TYR A 131 5.99 16.58 -5.57
N GLY A 132 7.13 16.29 -6.19
CA GLY A 132 7.18 16.25 -7.65
C GLY A 132 8.53 16.00 -8.26
N ILE A 133 8.57 16.09 -9.58
CA ILE A 133 9.78 15.96 -10.39
C ILE A 133 10.44 17.34 -10.48
N LYS A 134 11.73 17.42 -10.15
CA LYS A 134 12.50 18.67 -10.20
C LYS A 134 13.36 18.77 -11.46
N GLN A 135 14.03 17.68 -11.85
CA GLN A 135 14.83 17.58 -13.08
C GLN A 135 14.94 16.12 -13.53
N THR A 136 14.71 15.87 -14.83
CA THR A 136 15.04 14.63 -15.56
C THR A 136 14.47 13.30 -15.06
N ALA A 137 13.76 13.26 -13.93
CA ALA A 137 13.16 12.03 -13.42
C ALA A 137 12.15 11.48 -14.42
N GLN A 138 12.25 10.17 -14.65
CA GLN A 138 11.38 9.44 -15.55
C GLN A 138 10.07 9.11 -14.86
N THR A 139 8.97 9.16 -15.61
CA THR A 139 7.65 8.75 -15.14
C THR A 139 7.23 7.45 -15.81
N SER A 140 6.77 6.46 -15.04
CA SER A 140 6.28 5.19 -15.58
C SER A 140 5.11 4.63 -14.79
N GLN A 141 4.52 3.53 -15.28
CA GLN A 141 3.40 2.81 -14.65
C GLN A 141 2.19 3.70 -14.31
N ILE A 142 1.96 4.71 -15.15
CA ILE A 142 0.89 5.69 -14.94
C ILE A 142 -0.45 5.05 -15.28
N GLN A 143 -1.40 5.15 -14.35
CA GLN A 143 -2.79 4.76 -14.56
C GLN A 143 -3.73 5.76 -13.91
N HIS A 144 -4.91 5.92 -14.50
CA HIS A 144 -6.00 6.75 -14.00
C HIS A 144 -7.24 5.89 -13.85
N ALA A 145 -7.98 6.13 -12.77
CA ALA A 145 -9.18 5.39 -12.45
C ALA A 145 -10.33 6.35 -12.11
N ASP A 146 -11.42 6.22 -12.87
CA ASP A 146 -12.69 6.93 -12.70
C ASP A 146 -12.57 8.46 -12.54
N LYS A 147 -11.47 9.08 -13.02
CA LYS A 147 -11.08 10.49 -12.77
C LYS A 147 -10.91 10.87 -11.30
N LEU A 148 -10.92 9.89 -10.39
CA LEU A 148 -10.84 10.11 -8.95
C LEU A 148 -9.45 9.81 -8.40
N LEU A 149 -8.74 8.88 -9.03
CA LEU A 149 -7.50 8.30 -8.53
C LEU A 149 -6.48 8.12 -9.66
N THR A 150 -5.21 8.37 -9.38
CA THR A 150 -4.11 8.04 -10.28
C THR A 150 -2.88 7.63 -9.47
N TRP A 151 -2.06 6.78 -10.06
CA TRP A 151 -0.78 6.36 -9.50
C TRP A 151 0.29 6.26 -10.57
N GLY A 152 1.54 6.18 -10.13
CA GLY A 152 2.68 5.97 -11.01
C GLY A 152 4.00 5.91 -10.25
N VAL A 153 5.09 5.88 -11.01
CA VAL A 153 6.45 5.79 -10.48
C VAL A 153 7.31 6.91 -11.04
N TRP A 154 8.06 7.57 -10.16
CA TRP A 154 9.21 8.41 -10.51
C TRP A 154 10.51 7.63 -10.29
N SER A 155 11.45 7.72 -11.23
CA SER A 155 12.73 7.02 -11.16
C SER A 155 13.84 7.76 -11.92
N ASN A 156 15.10 7.47 -11.60
CA ASN A 156 16.26 7.90 -12.41
C ASN A 156 16.28 9.42 -12.71
N GLY A 157 16.42 10.24 -11.67
CA GLY A 157 16.45 11.70 -11.77
C GLY A 157 16.10 12.38 -10.45
N SER A 158 15.92 13.70 -10.48
CA SER A 158 15.69 14.51 -9.27
C SER A 158 14.22 14.65 -8.93
N VAL A 159 13.87 14.35 -7.68
CA VAL A 159 12.54 14.52 -7.10
C VAL A 159 12.59 15.39 -5.85
N ASP A 160 11.47 16.02 -5.54
CA ASP A 160 11.21 16.70 -4.28
C ASP A 160 10.03 16.01 -3.58
N LEU A 161 10.16 15.77 -2.28
CA LEU A 161 9.13 15.13 -1.45
C LEU A 161 8.91 15.92 -0.14
N ASN A 162 9.22 17.22 -0.17
CA ASN A 162 9.09 18.12 0.98
C ASN A 162 9.89 17.62 2.21
N ASP A 163 11.12 17.13 1.99
CA ASP A 163 11.99 16.78 3.10
C ASP A 163 12.64 18.07 3.64
N PRO A 164 12.45 18.42 4.93
CA PRO A 164 12.98 19.65 5.51
C PRO A 164 14.51 19.69 5.58
N VAL A 165 15.19 18.56 5.39
CA VAL A 165 16.65 18.46 5.39
C VAL A 165 17.23 18.65 3.99
N GLN A 166 16.49 18.27 2.95
CA GLN A 166 16.98 18.27 1.58
C GLN A 166 15.86 18.52 0.56
N ASP A 167 15.86 19.72 -0.04
CA ASP A 167 14.89 20.18 -1.06
C ASP A 167 14.94 19.39 -2.40
N SER A 168 15.79 18.38 -2.55
CA SER A 168 15.89 17.59 -3.79
C SER A 168 16.72 16.32 -3.59
N TYR A 169 16.16 15.17 -3.97
CA TYR A 169 16.84 13.89 -4.02
C TYR A 169 17.08 13.43 -5.45
N THR A 170 18.31 13.07 -5.77
CA THR A 170 18.64 12.44 -7.05
C THR A 170 18.52 10.92 -6.90
N LEU A 171 17.46 10.35 -7.48
CA LEU A 171 17.23 8.92 -7.51
C LEU A 171 18.23 8.24 -8.45
N SER A 172 18.92 7.22 -7.94
CA SER A 172 19.70 6.29 -8.78
C SER A 172 18.79 5.49 -9.73
N ASN A 173 19.39 4.74 -10.66
CA ASN A 173 18.67 3.86 -11.58
C ASN A 173 17.92 2.70 -10.89
N LYS A 174 18.22 2.41 -9.61
CA LYS A 174 17.50 1.41 -8.79
C LYS A 174 16.49 2.04 -7.84
N GLN A 175 16.57 3.34 -7.61
CA GLN A 175 15.69 4.05 -6.69
C GLN A 175 14.45 4.57 -7.40
N GLN A 176 13.32 4.45 -6.72
CA GLN A 176 12.00 4.72 -7.23
C GLN A 176 11.15 5.35 -6.13
N VAL A 177 10.28 6.27 -6.54
CA VAL A 177 9.19 6.80 -5.72
C VAL A 177 7.88 6.38 -6.37
N HIS A 178 7.11 5.57 -5.67
CA HIS A 178 5.74 5.22 -6.00
C HIS A 178 4.82 6.26 -5.41
N TYR A 179 3.91 6.80 -6.21
CA TYR A 179 2.88 7.72 -5.74
C TYR A 179 1.50 7.21 -6.10
N ILE A 180 0.54 7.47 -5.24
CA ILE A 180 -0.89 7.36 -5.54
C ILE A 180 -1.58 8.61 -4.97
N ILE A 181 -2.39 9.26 -5.80
CA ILE A 181 -3.03 10.54 -5.48
C ILE A 181 -4.47 10.54 -5.98
N GLY A 182 -5.39 11.02 -5.15
CA GLY A 182 -6.81 11.02 -5.49
C GLY A 182 -7.61 12.05 -4.71
N SER A 183 -8.87 12.22 -5.13
CA SER A 183 -9.83 13.09 -4.42
C SER A 183 -10.31 12.34 -3.18
N PRO A 184 -10.02 12.79 -1.94
CA PRO A 184 -10.37 12.03 -0.75
C PRO A 184 -11.89 11.98 -0.53
N THR A 185 -12.37 10.94 0.15
CA THR A 185 -13.77 10.88 0.61
C THR A 185 -13.99 11.84 1.76
N LEU A 186 -14.83 12.85 1.55
CA LEU A 186 -15.16 13.85 2.58
C LEU A 186 -16.33 13.41 3.48
N ASN A 187 -17.24 12.60 2.95
CA ASN A 187 -18.40 12.09 3.67
C ASN A 187 -18.39 10.57 3.64
N LEU A 188 -18.02 9.94 4.76
CA LEU A 188 -17.97 8.50 4.84
C LEU A 188 -19.38 7.89 4.74
N PRO A 189 -19.56 6.79 3.99
CA PRO A 189 -20.78 6.01 4.03
C PRO A 189 -21.16 5.61 5.47
N THR A 190 -22.45 5.56 5.78
CA THR A 190 -22.93 5.20 7.13
C THR A 190 -23.33 3.73 7.21
N ASN A 191 -22.88 3.03 8.26
CA ASN A 191 -23.40 1.74 8.73
C ASN A 191 -23.35 0.54 7.77
N ASN A 192 -22.50 0.58 6.75
CA ASN A 192 -22.30 -0.54 5.82
C ASN A 192 -20.91 -1.15 5.98
N ARG A 193 -20.81 -2.46 5.69
CA ARG A 193 -19.54 -3.12 5.40
C ARG A 193 -19.34 -3.10 3.88
N VAL A 194 -18.17 -2.68 3.43
CA VAL A 194 -17.82 -2.54 2.01
C VAL A 194 -16.50 -3.24 1.77
N ILE A 195 -16.48 -4.12 0.78
CA ILE A 195 -15.27 -4.79 0.32
C ILE A 195 -14.68 -4.03 -0.86
N TYR A 196 -13.37 -3.85 -0.84
CA TYR A 196 -12.62 -3.30 -1.94
C TYR A 196 -11.63 -4.34 -2.43
N SER A 197 -11.73 -4.75 -3.68
CA SER A 197 -10.79 -5.70 -4.29
C SER A 197 -9.66 -4.96 -5.01
N PHE A 198 -8.49 -5.59 -5.11
CA PHE A 198 -7.36 -5.01 -5.82
C PHE A 198 -7.72 -4.74 -7.28
N ALA A 199 -7.53 -3.49 -7.70
CA ALA A 199 -7.90 -3.01 -9.03
C ALA A 199 -6.71 -2.47 -9.83
N GLY A 200 -5.59 -2.19 -9.17
CA GLY A 200 -4.35 -1.76 -9.82
C GLY A 200 -3.36 -1.19 -8.83
N GLY A 201 -2.16 -0.87 -9.29
CA GLY A 201 -1.11 -0.31 -8.46
C GLY A 201 0.20 -0.26 -9.23
N THR A 202 1.28 0.08 -8.53
CA THR A 202 2.63 -0.03 -9.09
C THR A 202 3.19 -1.43 -8.89
N LYS A 203 4.13 -1.84 -9.74
CA LYS A 203 4.93 -3.04 -9.50
C LYS A 203 5.77 -2.78 -8.25
N PRO A 204 5.63 -3.57 -7.17
CA PRO A 204 6.41 -3.36 -5.96
C PRO A 204 7.91 -3.35 -6.25
N THR A 205 8.63 -2.40 -5.66
CA THR A 205 10.09 -2.47 -5.63
C THR A 205 10.49 -3.45 -4.55
N VAL A 206 11.35 -4.39 -4.91
CA VAL A 206 11.99 -5.33 -3.98
C VAL A 206 13.42 -4.88 -3.80
N ASP A 207 13.79 -4.47 -2.58
CA ASP A 207 15.18 -4.32 -2.20
C ASP A 207 15.68 -5.67 -1.68
N SER A 208 16.38 -6.39 -2.55
CA SER A 208 17.00 -7.67 -2.24
C SER A 208 18.32 -7.84 -2.98
N THR A 209 19.24 -8.58 -2.38
CA THR A 209 20.53 -8.95 -2.99
C THR A 209 20.35 -9.87 -4.21
N GLN A 210 19.21 -10.54 -4.32
CA GLN A 210 18.81 -11.36 -5.46
C GLN A 210 17.83 -10.61 -6.36
N SER A 211 17.82 -10.92 -7.66
CA SER A 211 16.84 -10.39 -8.60
C SER A 211 15.47 -11.04 -8.38
N ILE A 212 14.65 -10.45 -7.51
CA ILE A 212 13.30 -10.90 -7.20
C ILE A 212 12.31 -9.89 -7.77
N GLU A 213 11.37 -10.38 -8.57
CA GLU A 213 10.21 -9.59 -8.96
C GLU A 213 9.06 -9.80 -7.98
N ALA A 214 8.28 -8.75 -7.74
CA ALA A 214 7.06 -8.84 -6.95
C ALA A 214 5.87 -8.31 -7.74
N GLN A 215 4.70 -8.94 -7.53
CA GLN A 215 3.42 -8.47 -8.05
C GLN A 215 2.32 -8.66 -7.03
N ILE A 216 1.43 -7.68 -6.90
CA ILE A 216 0.22 -7.80 -6.07
C ILE A 216 -0.77 -8.71 -6.82
N THR A 217 -1.42 -9.62 -6.10
CA THR A 217 -2.38 -10.57 -6.68
C THR A 217 -3.83 -10.08 -6.51
N ASN A 218 -4.71 -10.55 -7.38
CA ASN A 218 -6.16 -10.28 -7.35
C ASN A 218 -6.88 -10.89 -6.14
N GLN A 219 -6.18 -11.60 -5.25
CA GLN A 219 -6.72 -12.07 -3.98
C GLN A 219 -6.59 -11.02 -2.87
N SER A 220 -5.95 -9.88 -3.16
CA SER A 220 -5.80 -8.80 -2.19
C SER A 220 -7.09 -7.98 -2.07
N TYR A 221 -7.43 -7.59 -0.84
CA TYR A 221 -8.62 -6.80 -0.56
C TYR A 221 -8.48 -5.94 0.70
N LEU A 222 -9.31 -4.90 0.78
CA LEU A 222 -9.65 -4.17 2.00
C LEU A 222 -11.09 -4.47 2.40
N ASP A 223 -11.32 -4.67 3.68
CA ASP A 223 -12.64 -4.87 4.28
C ASP A 223 -12.93 -3.71 5.22
N VAL A 224 -13.78 -2.79 4.78
CA VAL A 224 -14.09 -1.57 5.52
C VAL A 224 -15.46 -1.71 6.15
N ASN A 225 -15.51 -1.67 7.48
CA ASN A 225 -16.77 -1.61 8.22
C ASN A 225 -16.98 -0.20 8.77
N PHE A 226 -17.86 0.56 8.10
CA PHE A 226 -18.21 1.93 8.49
C PHE A 226 -19.05 1.98 9.78
N GLY A 227 -19.74 0.89 10.16
CA GLY A 227 -20.51 0.83 11.39
C GLY A 227 -19.63 0.65 12.64
N SER A 228 -18.51 -0.08 12.52
CA SER A 228 -17.55 -0.28 13.61
C SER A 228 -16.28 0.57 13.49
N ASN A 229 -16.18 1.40 12.44
CA ASN A 229 -14.98 2.18 12.10
C ASN A 229 -13.71 1.31 12.05
N LYS A 230 -13.79 0.16 11.37
CA LYS A 230 -12.64 -0.76 11.22
C LYS A 230 -12.28 -0.97 9.76
N VAL A 231 -10.98 -1.18 9.52
CA VAL A 231 -10.44 -1.57 8.21
C VAL A 231 -9.60 -2.84 8.39
N GLY A 232 -9.97 -3.91 7.71
CA GLY A 232 -9.17 -5.11 7.53
C GLY A 232 -8.36 -5.04 6.23
N LEU A 233 -7.11 -5.47 6.26
CA LEU A 233 -6.25 -5.62 5.08
C LEU A 233 -5.89 -7.08 4.88
N ASN A 234 -5.98 -7.53 3.63
CA ASN A 234 -5.31 -8.72 3.13
C ASN A 234 -4.57 -8.35 1.85
N LEU A 235 -3.25 -8.23 1.93
CA LEU A 235 -2.38 -7.88 0.82
C LEU A 235 -1.54 -9.10 0.43
N ASN A 236 -1.78 -9.63 -0.76
CA ASN A 236 -1.06 -10.79 -1.28
C ASN A 236 -0.12 -10.35 -2.41
N LEU A 237 1.16 -10.71 -2.26
CA LEU A 237 2.18 -10.56 -3.27
C LEU A 237 2.62 -11.94 -3.75
N GLN A 238 2.89 -12.06 -5.05
CA GLN A 238 3.68 -13.14 -5.62
C GLN A 238 5.12 -12.63 -5.77
N LEU A 239 6.05 -13.27 -5.07
CA LEU A 239 7.49 -13.07 -5.25
C LEU A 239 8.00 -14.11 -6.24
N THR A 240 8.72 -13.67 -7.26
CA THR A 240 9.27 -14.50 -8.33
C THR A 240 10.78 -14.24 -8.44
N PRO A 241 11.62 -15.09 -7.83
CA PRO A 241 13.06 -14.97 -7.96
C PRO A 241 13.51 -15.34 -9.39
N SER A 242 14.66 -14.82 -9.83
CA SER A 242 15.27 -15.20 -11.12
C SER A 242 15.64 -16.70 -11.19
N THR A 243 15.83 -17.33 -10.03
CA THR A 243 16.18 -18.75 -9.87
C THR A 243 15.40 -19.31 -8.69
N GLY A 244 14.80 -20.49 -8.83
CA GLY A 244 14.02 -21.13 -7.77
C GLY A 244 12.51 -21.00 -8.00
N ASN A 245 11.73 -21.31 -6.96
CA ASN A 245 10.27 -21.31 -7.03
C ASN A 245 9.70 -19.98 -6.54
N SER A 246 8.63 -19.53 -7.19
CA SER A 246 7.86 -18.37 -6.74
C SER A 246 7.22 -18.64 -5.38
N GLN A 247 7.18 -17.62 -4.51
CA GLN A 247 6.63 -17.68 -3.16
C GLN A 247 5.53 -16.64 -2.97
N SER A 248 4.45 -16.98 -2.26
CA SER A 248 3.42 -16.03 -1.89
C SER A 248 3.81 -15.31 -0.59
N LEU A 249 3.74 -13.99 -0.57
CA LEU A 249 3.85 -13.17 0.63
C LEU A 249 2.47 -12.61 0.94
N THR A 250 1.94 -12.87 2.12
CA THR A 250 0.65 -12.36 2.57
C THR A 250 0.87 -11.47 3.78
N ALA A 251 0.36 -10.24 3.72
CA ALA A 251 0.34 -9.30 4.82
C ALA A 251 -1.12 -9.04 5.24
N THR A 252 -1.45 -9.30 6.50
CA THR A 252 -2.79 -9.09 7.05
C THR A 252 -2.78 -8.23 8.29
N GLY A 253 -3.88 -7.51 8.52
CA GLY A 253 -4.05 -6.70 9.72
C GLY A 253 -5.44 -6.10 9.84
N THR A 254 -5.72 -5.50 10.99
CA THR A 254 -6.92 -4.70 11.22
C THR A 254 -6.53 -3.41 11.93
N THR A 255 -7.16 -2.31 11.58
CA THR A 255 -6.96 -1.00 12.22
C THR A 255 -8.27 -0.21 12.29
N ASP A 256 -8.20 0.96 12.92
CA ASP A 256 -9.30 1.92 12.97
C ASP A 256 -9.40 2.75 11.69
N LEU A 257 -10.63 2.99 11.25
CA LEU A 257 -10.95 3.98 10.23
C LEU A 257 -11.15 5.34 10.91
N ALA A 258 -10.32 6.32 10.59
CA ALA A 258 -10.51 7.68 11.06
C ALA A 258 -11.68 8.36 10.34
N ALA A 259 -12.28 9.37 10.97
CA ALA A 259 -13.38 10.15 10.37
C ALA A 259 -12.99 10.86 9.07
N SER A 260 -11.70 11.13 8.87
CA SER A 260 -11.12 11.65 7.62
C SER A 260 -11.04 10.62 6.49
N GLY A 261 -11.47 9.38 6.71
CA GLY A 261 -11.34 8.29 5.75
C GLY A 261 -9.93 7.71 5.64
N THR A 262 -9.01 8.09 6.53
CA THR A 262 -7.64 7.57 6.59
C THR A 262 -7.54 6.40 7.55
N PHE A 263 -6.59 5.49 7.30
CA PHE A 263 -6.33 4.33 8.15
C PHE A 263 -4.84 3.97 8.13
N ASN A 264 -4.32 3.43 9.23
CA ASN A 264 -2.90 3.11 9.39
C ASN A 264 -2.70 1.77 10.09
N PHE A 265 -2.02 0.85 9.43
CA PHE A 265 -1.55 -0.43 9.96
C PHE A 265 -0.10 -0.26 10.42
N GLY A 266 0.10 0.01 11.71
CA GLY A 266 1.43 0.14 12.31
C GLY A 266 2.18 -1.19 12.46
N ASN A 267 1.46 -2.32 12.38
CA ASN A 267 2.04 -3.65 12.32
C ASN A 267 1.14 -4.59 11.53
N LEU A 268 1.73 -5.38 10.64
CA LEU A 268 1.06 -6.38 9.81
C LEU A 268 1.61 -7.77 10.15
N ASN A 269 0.71 -8.75 10.16
CA ASN A 269 1.08 -10.16 10.23
C ASN A 269 1.59 -10.57 8.85
N ILE A 270 2.84 -11.01 8.76
CA ILE A 270 3.51 -11.37 7.51
C ILE A 270 3.68 -12.88 7.46
N LYS A 271 3.08 -13.50 6.45
CA LYS A 271 3.26 -14.92 6.10
C LYS A 271 3.97 -15.01 4.76
N LEU A 272 4.90 -15.96 4.65
CA LEU A 272 5.61 -16.23 3.40
C LEU A 272 5.57 -17.73 3.08
N GLY A 273 5.14 -18.06 1.87
CA GLY A 273 4.87 -19.42 1.42
C GLY A 273 3.70 -20.08 2.18
N SER A 274 3.73 -21.40 2.27
CA SER A 274 2.75 -22.20 3.03
C SER A 274 2.96 -22.15 4.55
N GLY A 275 4.04 -21.54 5.03
CA GLY A 275 4.47 -21.56 6.45
C GLY A 275 3.67 -20.64 7.39
N ASN A 276 4.13 -20.51 8.63
CA ASN A 276 3.53 -19.63 9.63
C ASN A 276 3.86 -18.15 9.40
N ALA A 277 3.21 -17.29 10.18
CA ALA A 277 3.63 -15.89 10.26
C ALA A 277 5.10 -15.83 10.71
N CYS A 278 5.94 -15.11 9.96
CA CYS A 278 7.36 -14.99 10.22
C CYS A 278 7.70 -13.78 11.11
N ASN A 279 6.70 -13.13 11.71
CA ASN A 279 6.91 -11.98 12.59
C ASN A 279 7.87 -12.28 13.76
N ASN A 280 7.77 -13.48 14.35
CA ASN A 280 8.68 -13.94 15.41
C ASN A 280 10.13 -14.16 14.94
N LEU A 281 10.35 -14.15 13.63
CA LEU A 281 11.65 -14.25 12.97
C LEU A 281 12.14 -12.88 12.46
N GLY A 282 11.46 -11.79 12.83
CA GLY A 282 11.83 -10.43 12.46
C GLY A 282 11.08 -9.85 11.25
N CYS A 283 10.12 -10.59 10.67
CA CYS A 283 9.25 -10.00 9.65
C CYS A 283 8.38 -8.89 10.23
N SER A 284 8.20 -7.82 9.46
CA SER A 284 7.36 -6.70 9.85
C SER A 284 6.69 -6.11 8.63
N GLY A 285 5.59 -5.41 8.83
CA GLY A 285 4.97 -4.68 7.73
C GLY A 285 4.16 -3.52 8.25
N THR A 286 4.11 -2.48 7.44
CA THR A 286 3.27 -1.31 7.67
C THR A 286 2.51 -0.98 6.40
N ALA A 287 1.33 -0.40 6.56
CA ALA A 287 0.57 0.14 5.45
C ALA A 287 -0.27 1.31 5.90
N THR A 288 -0.40 2.33 5.07
CA THR A 288 -1.26 3.48 5.35
C THR A 288 -2.11 3.76 4.12
N GLY A 289 -3.33 4.23 4.34
CA GLY A 289 -4.26 4.45 3.24
C GLY A 289 -5.31 5.51 3.52
N PHE A 290 -6.08 5.81 2.47
CA PHE A 290 -7.23 6.70 2.54
C PHE A 290 -8.31 6.29 1.53
N LEU A 291 -9.56 6.62 1.84
CA LEU A 291 -10.71 6.43 0.95
C LEU A 291 -10.80 7.57 -0.07
N VAL A 292 -11.20 7.22 -1.29
CA VAL A 292 -11.17 8.08 -2.48
C VAL A 292 -12.57 8.16 -3.11
N GLY A 293 -12.97 9.38 -3.46
CA GLY A 293 -14.22 9.73 -4.12
C GLY A 293 -15.37 10.00 -3.15
N ASP A 294 -16.43 10.64 -3.66
CA ASP A 294 -17.54 11.18 -2.86
C ASP A 294 -18.29 10.13 -2.01
N THR A 295 -18.28 8.87 -2.44
CA THR A 295 -18.97 7.75 -1.77
C THR A 295 -18.00 6.64 -1.38
N ALA A 296 -16.72 6.98 -1.21
CA ALA A 296 -15.63 6.02 -1.02
C ALA A 296 -15.57 4.96 -2.12
N GLN A 297 -15.66 5.33 -3.40
CA GLN A 297 -15.65 4.36 -4.51
C GLN A 297 -14.34 3.57 -4.61
N TRP A 298 -13.25 4.14 -4.08
CA TRP A 298 -11.90 3.59 -4.14
C TRP A 298 -11.21 3.71 -2.78
N ALA A 299 -10.15 2.94 -2.59
CA ALA A 299 -9.20 3.09 -1.50
C ALA A 299 -7.77 3.06 -2.05
N ALA A 300 -6.94 3.97 -1.57
CA ALA A 300 -5.52 4.05 -1.89
C ALA A 300 -4.70 3.52 -0.70
N LEU A 301 -3.63 2.79 -0.99
CA LEU A 301 -2.75 2.17 0.00
C LEU A 301 -1.30 2.38 -0.39
N ASN A 302 -0.45 2.79 0.56
CA ASN A 302 0.98 2.54 0.51
C ASN A 302 1.32 1.41 1.48
N TYR A 303 2.38 0.68 1.18
CA TYR A 303 2.84 -0.39 2.05
C TYR A 303 4.36 -0.51 2.01
N SER A 304 4.91 -1.01 3.11
CA SER A 304 6.29 -1.46 3.24
C SER A 304 6.30 -2.74 4.05
N LEU A 305 6.75 -3.83 3.44
CA LEU A 305 6.77 -5.16 4.02
C LEU A 305 8.20 -5.65 4.06
N ASN A 306 8.61 -6.16 5.21
CA ASN A 306 9.90 -6.77 5.42
C ASN A 306 9.68 -8.25 5.76
N ALA A 307 10.27 -9.14 4.97
CA ALA A 307 10.16 -10.58 5.15
C ALA A 307 11.52 -11.26 5.11
N LEU A 308 11.64 -12.40 5.79
CA LEU A 308 12.89 -13.17 5.89
C LEU A 308 12.61 -14.65 5.59
N ASN A 309 13.48 -15.29 4.80
CA ASN A 309 13.31 -16.69 4.43
C ASN A 309 14.57 -17.37 3.92
N ASP A 310 15.03 -18.38 4.65
CA ASP A 310 16.25 -19.13 4.32
C ASP A 310 16.26 -19.72 2.90
N SER A 311 15.12 -20.14 2.37
CA SER A 311 15.03 -20.74 1.02
C SER A 311 14.96 -19.73 -0.12
N LEU A 312 14.43 -18.53 0.13
CA LEU A 312 14.24 -17.50 -0.90
C LEU A 312 15.39 -16.50 -0.93
N ASN A 313 15.95 -16.16 0.23
CA ASN A 313 16.94 -15.10 0.36
C ASN A 313 18.11 -15.45 1.29
N ASN A 314 18.33 -16.74 1.58
CA ASN A 314 19.39 -17.20 2.50
C ASN A 314 19.29 -16.56 3.90
N GLY A 315 18.07 -16.26 4.36
CA GLY A 315 17.84 -15.70 5.69
C GLY A 315 18.15 -14.21 5.78
N LEU A 316 18.26 -13.52 4.64
CA LEU A 316 18.35 -12.06 4.59
C LEU A 316 16.97 -11.43 4.68
N PHE A 317 16.90 -10.11 4.78
CA PHE A 317 15.64 -9.39 4.67
C PHE A 317 15.32 -9.07 3.21
N ILE A 318 14.06 -9.28 2.81
CA ILE A 318 13.45 -8.76 1.59
C ILE A 318 12.54 -7.62 2.01
N GLN A 319 12.87 -6.40 1.58
CA GLN A 319 11.97 -5.27 1.72
C GLN A 319 11.20 -5.06 0.43
N THR A 320 9.87 -5.08 0.51
CA THR A 320 8.98 -4.81 -0.63
C THR A 320 8.08 -3.61 -0.33
N GLN A 321 7.92 -2.75 -1.31
CA GLN A 321 7.08 -1.57 -1.13
C GLN A 321 6.53 -1.03 -2.45
N GLY A 322 5.43 -0.31 -2.35
CA GLY A 322 4.73 0.26 -3.49
C GLY A 322 3.44 0.92 -3.07
N VAL A 323 2.58 1.15 -4.06
CA VAL A 323 1.22 1.66 -3.84
C VAL A 323 0.20 0.78 -4.56
N ALA A 324 -0.99 0.69 -3.98
CA ALA A 324 -2.09 -0.12 -4.47
C ALA A 324 -3.41 0.65 -4.41
N ALA A 325 -4.23 0.44 -5.43
CA ALA A 325 -5.59 0.94 -5.57
C ALA A 325 -6.57 -0.23 -5.46
N PHE A 326 -7.57 -0.06 -4.61
CA PHE A 326 -8.65 -1.00 -4.42
C PHE A 326 -9.97 -0.34 -4.81
N LYS A 327 -10.82 -1.05 -5.56
CA LYS A 327 -12.14 -0.56 -5.98
C LYS A 327 -13.23 -1.27 -5.20
N GLN A 328 -14.31 -0.57 -4.84
CA GLN A 328 -15.49 -1.22 -4.28
C GLN A 328 -15.93 -2.39 -5.16
N ASP A 329 -16.12 -3.55 -4.55
CA ASP A 329 -16.47 -4.78 -5.23
C ASP A 329 -17.45 -5.59 -4.38
N ALA A 330 -18.74 -5.39 -4.67
CA ALA A 330 -19.83 -6.10 -4.00
C ALA A 330 -19.87 -7.60 -4.33
N ASN A 331 -19.17 -8.03 -5.40
CA ASN A 331 -19.11 -9.41 -5.83
C ASN A 331 -17.83 -10.11 -5.35
N PHE A 332 -16.89 -9.38 -4.75
CA PHE A 332 -15.69 -9.97 -4.20
C PHE A 332 -16.07 -10.87 -3.02
N VAL A 333 -16.00 -12.16 -3.26
CA VAL A 333 -16.10 -13.14 -2.19
C VAL A 333 -14.75 -13.12 -1.49
N ILE A 334 -14.71 -12.52 -0.29
CA ILE A 334 -13.58 -12.71 0.62
C ILE A 334 -13.34 -14.22 0.66
N PRO A 335 -12.13 -14.71 0.28
CA PRO A 335 -11.82 -16.11 0.44
C PRO A 335 -12.00 -16.43 1.92
N VAL A 336 -13.14 -17.01 2.26
CA VAL A 336 -13.38 -17.48 3.61
C VAL A 336 -12.46 -18.68 3.71
N SER A 337 -11.25 -18.46 4.21
CA SER A 337 -10.38 -19.56 4.57
C SER A 337 -10.98 -20.24 5.79
N VAL A 338 -11.55 -19.45 6.70
CA VAL A 338 -12.07 -19.83 8.02
C VAL A 338 -13.19 -20.85 7.92
N LEU A 339 -13.00 -21.98 8.58
CA LEU A 339 -14.04 -22.95 8.88
C LEU A 339 -15.17 -22.23 9.63
N ALA A 340 -16.41 -22.37 9.16
CA ALA A 340 -17.52 -21.59 9.71
C ALA A 340 -17.74 -21.86 11.21
N ASN A 341 -18.18 -20.83 11.94
CA ASN A 341 -18.71 -21.04 13.29
C ASN A 341 -19.97 -21.90 13.19
N ASN A 342 -20.04 -22.94 14.01
CA ASN A 342 -21.21 -23.79 14.10
C ASN A 342 -21.45 -24.17 15.55
N ASN A 343 -22.64 -23.84 16.07
CA ASN A 343 -23.07 -24.22 17.41
C ASN A 343 -23.51 -25.69 17.48
N SER A 344 -23.83 -26.29 16.33
CA SER A 344 -24.16 -27.70 16.24
C SER A 344 -22.89 -28.55 16.17
N PRO A 345 -22.86 -29.70 16.87
CA PRO A 345 -21.71 -30.60 16.87
C PRO A 345 -21.59 -31.36 15.54
N VAL A 346 -21.03 -30.71 14.51
CA VAL A 346 -20.93 -31.28 13.15
C VAL A 346 -19.50 -31.54 12.69
N TYR A 347 -18.50 -30.96 13.36
CA TYR A 347 -17.11 -31.11 12.98
C TYR A 347 -16.47 -32.36 13.59
N LYS A 348 -15.35 -32.75 13.01
CA LYS A 348 -14.43 -33.74 13.58
C LYS A 348 -13.15 -33.00 13.96
N ALA A 349 -12.61 -33.31 15.13
CA ALA A 349 -11.35 -32.76 15.57
C ALA A 349 -10.35 -33.89 15.88
N LEU A 350 -9.10 -33.65 15.52
CA LEU A 350 -7.95 -34.45 15.88
C LEU A 350 -7.10 -33.54 16.76
N LEU A 351 -6.85 -33.95 18.00
CA LEU A 351 -6.04 -33.18 18.94
C LEU A 351 -4.82 -33.98 19.34
N SER A 352 -3.71 -33.28 19.53
CA SER A 352 -2.54 -33.83 20.20
C SER A 352 -2.09 -32.92 21.32
N SER A 353 -1.95 -33.44 22.53
CA SER A 353 -1.41 -32.67 23.66
C SER A 353 0.00 -33.15 23.97
N GLN A 354 0.97 -32.23 23.92
CA GLN A 354 2.31 -32.44 24.46
C GLN A 354 2.44 -31.62 25.73
N ILE A 355 2.46 -32.32 26.87
CA ILE A 355 2.61 -31.71 28.20
C ILE A 355 3.95 -32.17 28.78
N ASN A 356 4.80 -31.22 29.13
CA ASN A 356 6.09 -31.44 29.77
C ASN A 356 5.95 -31.32 31.29
N ASP A 357 5.15 -32.21 31.87
CA ASP A 357 5.07 -32.35 33.32
C ASP A 357 6.29 -33.14 33.78
N ASN A 358 7.30 -32.47 34.34
CA ASN A 358 8.47 -33.14 34.92
C ASN A 358 8.01 -34.18 35.97
N PRO A 359 8.15 -35.52 35.74
CA PRO A 359 9.20 -36.17 34.95
C PRO A 359 8.77 -36.91 33.66
N GLN A 360 7.55 -36.75 33.17
CA GLN A 360 7.00 -37.47 32.01
C GLN A 360 6.61 -36.52 30.86
N ILE A 361 7.27 -36.68 29.71
CA ILE A 361 6.82 -36.07 28.45
C ILE A 361 5.85 -37.04 27.79
N GLY A 362 4.56 -36.72 27.82
CA GLY A 362 3.50 -37.51 27.20
C GLY A 362 2.93 -36.83 25.97
N ILE A 363 2.73 -37.59 24.88
CA ILE A 363 1.88 -37.16 23.77
C ILE A 363 0.59 -37.97 23.85
N ASN A 364 -0.53 -37.29 24.09
CA ASN A 364 -1.86 -37.92 23.99
C ASN A 364 -2.51 -37.51 22.68
N LEU A 365 -3.06 -38.48 21.96
CA LEU A 365 -3.82 -38.26 20.73
C LEU A 365 -5.31 -38.49 21.01
N ASN A 366 -6.13 -37.51 20.69
CA ASN A 366 -7.58 -37.58 20.85
C ASN A 366 -8.26 -37.35 19.51
N GLN A 367 -9.12 -38.30 19.11
CA GLN A 367 -10.03 -38.10 18.00
C GLN A 367 -11.44 -37.93 18.55
N THR A 368 -12.14 -36.91 18.07
CA THR A 368 -13.52 -36.65 18.45
C THR A 368 -14.37 -36.36 17.22
N ASN A 369 -15.60 -36.85 17.27
CA ASN A 369 -16.62 -36.63 16.26
C ASN A 369 -17.73 -35.79 16.89
N ALA A 370 -18.44 -35.03 16.05
CA ALA A 370 -19.56 -34.20 16.47
C ALA A 370 -19.11 -33.17 17.50
N VAL A 371 -18.32 -32.20 17.04
CA VAL A 371 -17.86 -31.07 17.85
C VAL A 371 -18.33 -29.77 17.22
N SER A 372 -18.87 -28.87 18.04
CA SER A 372 -19.18 -27.50 17.63
C SER A 372 -17.89 -26.69 17.59
N ALA A 373 -17.84 -25.64 16.79
CA ALA A 373 -16.64 -24.80 16.72
C ALA A 373 -17.02 -23.33 16.67
N GLN A 374 -16.40 -22.55 17.54
CA GLN A 374 -16.41 -21.09 17.49
C GLN A 374 -14.98 -20.62 17.28
N PHE A 375 -14.77 -19.88 16.22
CA PHE A 375 -13.51 -19.26 15.87
C PHE A 375 -13.55 -17.77 16.15
N ASP A 376 -12.41 -17.23 16.53
CA ASP A 376 -12.23 -15.80 16.72
C ASP A 376 -12.32 -15.05 15.38
N GLY A 377 -13.06 -13.95 15.34
CA GLY A 377 -13.28 -13.21 14.10
C GLY A 377 -12.03 -12.54 13.52
N GLN A 378 -10.97 -12.40 14.32
CA GLN A 378 -9.76 -11.67 13.96
C GLN A 378 -8.54 -12.59 13.81
N SER A 379 -8.21 -13.35 14.85
CA SER A 379 -7.11 -14.32 14.88
C SER A 379 -7.45 -15.66 14.24
N GLN A 380 -8.74 -15.93 14.00
CA GLN A 380 -9.24 -17.19 13.44
C GLN A 380 -8.98 -18.42 14.31
N VAL A 381 -8.47 -18.25 15.54
CA VAL A 381 -8.17 -19.37 16.44
C VAL A 381 -9.46 -20.07 16.86
N TRP A 382 -9.41 -21.38 17.04
CA TRP A 382 -10.51 -22.11 17.65
C TRP A 382 -10.64 -21.72 19.12
N LEU A 383 -11.67 -20.94 19.45
CA LEU A 383 -11.94 -20.42 20.78
C LEU A 383 -12.57 -21.48 21.67
N SER A 384 -13.59 -22.15 21.17
CA SER A 384 -14.36 -23.10 21.95
C SER A 384 -15.10 -24.11 21.08
N GLY A 385 -15.31 -25.31 21.62
CA GLY A 385 -16.15 -26.32 21.03
C GLY A 385 -16.79 -27.22 22.07
N SER A 386 -17.94 -27.79 21.76
CA SER A 386 -18.69 -28.67 22.64
C SER A 386 -19.21 -29.87 21.87
N SER A 387 -19.21 -31.02 22.54
CA SER A 387 -19.83 -32.26 22.05
C SER A 387 -21.32 -32.36 22.42
N THR A 388 -21.74 -31.69 23.50
CA THR A 388 -23.10 -31.77 24.08
C THR A 388 -23.85 -30.43 24.12
N GLY A 389 -23.22 -29.34 23.68
CA GLY A 389 -23.86 -28.05 23.37
C GLY A 389 -24.10 -27.10 24.55
N SER A 390 -23.76 -27.46 25.78
CA SER A 390 -24.03 -26.63 26.98
C SER A 390 -22.77 -26.08 27.66
N THR A 391 -21.63 -26.77 27.56
CA THR A 391 -20.34 -26.32 28.08
C THR A 391 -19.22 -26.64 27.09
N PRO A 392 -18.22 -25.75 26.89
CA PRO A 392 -17.08 -26.05 26.03
C PRO A 392 -16.26 -27.22 26.57
N ASP A 393 -16.22 -28.32 25.81
CA ASP A 393 -15.34 -29.46 26.07
C ASP A 393 -13.94 -29.25 25.47
N TYR A 394 -13.82 -28.27 24.58
CA TYR A 394 -12.61 -27.94 23.82
C TYR A 394 -12.39 -26.42 23.78
N GLY A 395 -11.15 -25.98 23.76
CA GLY A 395 -10.77 -24.57 23.59
C GLY A 395 -10.42 -23.85 24.88
N TYR A 396 -10.34 -22.53 24.85
CA TYR A 396 -9.89 -21.71 25.97
C TYR A 396 -10.95 -21.59 27.06
N GLN A 397 -10.51 -21.59 28.33
CA GLN A 397 -11.38 -21.30 29.49
C GLN A 397 -11.66 -19.80 29.65
N SER A 398 -10.71 -18.96 29.26
CA SER A 398 -10.81 -17.50 29.31
C SER A 398 -10.50 -16.88 27.97
N THR A 399 -10.72 -15.57 27.83
CA THR A 399 -10.32 -14.85 26.62
C THR A 399 -8.82 -15.05 26.36
N PRO A 400 -8.43 -15.56 25.18
CA PRO A 400 -7.02 -15.79 24.84
C PRO A 400 -6.23 -14.49 24.73
N SER A 401 -4.93 -14.55 25.06
CA SER A 401 -3.99 -13.45 24.85
C SER A 401 -3.35 -13.53 23.45
N ALA A 402 -2.66 -12.48 23.01
CA ALA A 402 -2.05 -12.45 21.67
C ALA A 402 -1.06 -13.61 21.40
N ASN A 403 -0.48 -14.21 22.44
CA ASN A 403 0.53 -15.27 22.34
C ASN A 403 -0.01 -16.67 22.65
N SER A 404 -1.32 -16.82 22.89
CA SER A 404 -1.89 -18.10 23.31
C SER A 404 -2.18 -19.07 22.17
N ALA A 405 -1.95 -18.65 20.93
CA ALA A 405 -2.15 -19.43 19.73
C ALA A 405 -0.98 -19.28 18.76
N ALA A 406 -0.67 -20.33 18.01
CA ALA A 406 0.25 -20.29 16.90
C ALA A 406 -0.29 -21.12 15.73
N GLU A 407 0.26 -20.91 14.54
CA GLU A 407 0.03 -21.77 13.36
C GLU A 407 -1.42 -21.87 12.89
N VAL A 408 -2.27 -20.95 13.36
CA VAL A 408 -3.70 -20.92 13.04
C VAL A 408 -3.85 -20.68 11.54
N THR A 409 -4.39 -21.68 10.86
CA THR A 409 -4.67 -21.61 9.43
C THR A 409 -5.93 -22.40 9.15
N HIS A 410 -6.66 -21.96 8.14
CA HIS A 410 -7.81 -22.66 7.63
C HIS A 410 -7.69 -22.90 6.13
N TYR A 411 -8.33 -23.95 5.64
CA TYR A 411 -8.31 -24.35 4.25
C TYR A 411 -9.71 -24.54 3.72
N LYS A 412 -10.06 -23.71 2.72
CA LYS A 412 -11.29 -23.82 1.91
C LYS A 412 -12.59 -23.98 2.70
N GLN A 413 -12.67 -23.48 3.95
CA GLN A 413 -13.81 -23.68 4.85
C GLN A 413 -14.10 -25.14 5.19
N THR A 414 -13.18 -26.07 4.92
CA THR A 414 -13.37 -27.50 5.20
C THR A 414 -12.45 -28.00 6.30
N LEU A 415 -11.34 -27.31 6.55
CA LEU A 415 -10.36 -27.69 7.55
C LEU A 415 -9.82 -26.46 8.29
N SER A 416 -9.58 -26.63 9.58
CA SER A 416 -8.86 -25.69 10.44
C SER A 416 -7.76 -26.45 11.16
N TRP A 417 -6.62 -25.80 11.39
CA TRP A 417 -5.60 -26.28 12.32
C TRP A 417 -4.94 -25.08 13.01
N GLY A 418 -4.29 -25.36 14.12
CA GLY A 418 -3.55 -24.37 14.89
C GLY A 418 -2.95 -25.05 16.11
N ARG A 419 -2.41 -24.23 17.00
CA ARG A 419 -1.81 -24.72 18.24
C ARG A 419 -2.16 -23.79 19.38
N TRP A 420 -2.74 -24.32 20.46
CA TRP A 420 -2.86 -23.64 21.73
C TRP A 420 -1.57 -23.77 22.54
N GLN A 421 -1.17 -22.68 23.20
CA GLN A 421 0.04 -22.58 24.01
C GLN A 421 -0.14 -21.48 25.07
N ASN A 422 0.63 -21.48 26.16
CA ASN A 422 0.61 -20.41 27.18
C ASN A 422 -0.80 -20.04 27.69
N ALA A 423 -1.67 -21.02 27.90
CA ALA A 423 -3.08 -20.79 28.24
C ALA A 423 -3.70 -21.99 28.98
N GLU A 424 -4.85 -21.75 29.59
CA GLU A 424 -5.72 -22.79 30.16
C GLU A 424 -6.75 -23.22 29.12
N VAL A 425 -6.75 -24.51 28.78
CA VAL A 425 -7.61 -25.09 27.74
C VAL A 425 -8.32 -26.36 28.20
N ASN A 426 -9.53 -26.57 27.68
CA ASN A 426 -10.23 -27.84 27.78
C ASN A 426 -9.83 -28.73 26.59
N VAL A 427 -9.55 -30.01 26.87
CA VAL A 427 -9.17 -31.00 25.85
C VAL A 427 -10.02 -32.26 26.03
N GLY A 428 -11.28 -32.20 25.60
CA GLY A 428 -12.22 -33.32 25.65
C GLY A 428 -13.04 -33.43 26.93
N SER A 429 -12.94 -32.46 27.83
CA SER A 429 -13.78 -32.37 29.03
C SER A 429 -13.80 -30.94 29.56
N SER A 430 -14.99 -30.42 29.83
CA SER A 430 -15.18 -29.14 30.51
C SER A 430 -14.74 -29.15 31.98
N ASN A 431 -14.54 -30.33 32.58
CA ASN A 431 -14.19 -30.50 33.98
C ASN A 431 -12.69 -30.75 34.23
N ASN A 432 -11.88 -30.87 33.16
CA ASN A 432 -10.46 -31.16 33.29
C ASN A 432 -9.63 -30.17 32.46
N VAL A 433 -9.31 -29.05 33.12
CA VAL A 433 -8.54 -27.95 32.52
C VAL A 433 -7.08 -28.35 32.43
N THR A 434 -6.50 -28.19 31.24
CA THR A 434 -5.07 -28.35 30.99
C THR A 434 -4.41 -26.98 30.98
N THR A 435 -3.47 -26.77 31.91
CA THR A 435 -2.67 -25.54 31.95
C THR A 435 -1.42 -25.74 31.09
N LEU A 436 -1.26 -24.96 30.03
CA LEU A 436 -0.11 -25.05 29.13
C LEU A 436 0.99 -24.08 29.55
N GLY A 437 2.12 -24.62 30.03
CA GLY A 437 3.34 -23.86 30.28
C GLY A 437 4.09 -23.47 29.00
N ALA A 438 5.27 -22.87 29.18
CA ALA A 438 6.07 -22.28 28.09
C ALA A 438 6.50 -23.28 26.99
N ASN A 439 6.51 -24.59 27.29
CA ASN A 439 6.88 -25.65 26.37
C ASN A 439 5.73 -26.62 26.07
N ASP A 440 4.53 -26.36 26.61
CA ASP A 440 3.38 -27.24 26.46
C ASP A 440 2.51 -26.75 25.32
N THR A 441 2.01 -27.69 24.53
CA THR A 441 1.20 -27.36 23.36
C THR A 441 0.08 -28.35 23.16
N VAL A 442 -1.05 -27.83 22.68
CA VAL A 442 -2.14 -28.64 22.14
C VAL A 442 -2.33 -28.24 20.69
N HIS A 443 -2.18 -29.19 19.76
CA HIS A 443 -2.47 -28.99 18.34
C HIS A 443 -3.88 -29.45 18.04
#